data_AF-A0A4Y2KQ71-F1
#
_entry.id   AF-A0A4Y2KQ71-F1
#
_cell.length_a   1.000
_cell.length_b   1.000
_cell.length_c   1.000
_cell.angle_alpha   90.00
_cell.angle_beta   90.00
_cell.angle_gamma   90.00
#
_symmetry.space_group_name_H-M   'P 1'
#
loop_
_entity.id
_entity.type
_entity.pdbx_description
1 polymer ?
#
loop_
_entity_poly.entity_id
_entity_poly.type
_entity_poly.pdbx_seq_one_letter_code
_entity_poly.pdbx_strand_id
1 'polypeptide(L)' 'MEVSIEKLNATNYSTWKEDVKFMLMEKDSWRIITEEEKVPTKLSGSEGEEERTYQKLLKDYDLRKDRAYSVIYLSSV' A
#
# COMPACT_ATOMS: atom_id res chain seq x y z
N MET A 1 -4.98 6.18 15.96
CA MET A 1 -4.30 7.47 16.15
C MET A 1 -4.32 8.20 14.82
N GLU A 2 -4.59 9.51 14.80
CA GLU A 2 -4.25 10.32 13.62
C GLU A 2 -2.76 10.63 13.70
N VAL A 3 -1.96 9.87 12.97
CA VAL A 3 -0.53 10.15 12.80
C VAL A 3 -0.40 11.13 11.64
N SER A 4 -0.04 12.36 11.95
CA SER A 4 0.30 13.38 10.95
C SER A 4 1.78 13.21 10.58
N ILE A 5 2.06 12.76 9.36
CA ILE A 5 3.43 12.70 8.84
C ILE A 5 3.83 14.11 8.39
N GLU A 6 4.95 14.63 8.88
CA GLU A 6 5.48 15.91 8.41
C GLU A 6 5.81 15.82 6.92
N LYS A 7 5.61 16.89 6.17
CA LYS A 7 5.95 16.88 4.74
C LYS A 7 7.45 16.73 4.49
N LEU A 8 7.80 15.85 3.54
CA LEU A 8 9.19 15.65 3.13
C LEU A 8 9.82 16.96 2.67
N ASN A 9 10.98 17.28 3.23
CA ASN A 9 11.79 18.44 2.91
C ASN A 9 13.28 18.07 2.90
N ALA A 10 14.14 19.05 2.63
CA ALA A 10 15.58 18.84 2.47
C ALA A 10 16.30 18.34 3.75
N THR A 11 15.66 18.42 4.91
CA THR A 11 16.29 18.16 6.22
C THR A 11 15.68 17.00 7.00
N ASN A 12 14.49 16.50 6.64
CA ASN A 12 13.75 15.53 7.44
C ASN A 12 13.65 14.13 6.82
N TYR A 13 14.39 13.81 5.75
CA TYR A 13 14.25 12.53 5.04
C TYR A 13 14.33 11.28 5.94
N SER A 14 15.26 11.26 6.91
CA SER A 14 15.41 10.11 7.81
C SER A 14 14.16 9.86 8.66
N THR A 15 13.65 10.90 9.33
CA THR A 15 12.45 10.82 10.15
C THR A 15 11.21 10.55 9.29
N TRP A 16 11.06 11.27 8.18
CA TRP A 16 9.97 11.08 7.22
C TRP A 16 9.89 9.62 6.74
N LYS A 17 11.04 9.04 6.40
CA LYS A 17 11.14 7.64 5.93
C LYS A 17 10.66 6.66 7.00
N GLU A 18 11.00 6.88 8.27
CA GLU A 18 10.58 6.02 9.38
C GLU A 18 9.08 6.12 9.63
N ASP A 19 8.54 7.35 9.65
CA ASP A 19 7.11 7.59 9.83
C ASP A 19 6.27 6.99 8.68
N VAL A 20 6.71 7.18 7.43
CA VAL A 20 6.07 6.56 6.26
C VAL A 20 6.14 5.04 6.33
N LYS A 21 7.29 4.46 6.71
CA LYS A 21 7.42 3.00 6.89
C LYS A 21 6.43 2.49 7.93
N PHE A 22 6.35 3.14 9.09
CA PHE A 22 5.43 2.77 10.15
C PHE A 22 3.97 2.84 9.68
N MET A 23 3.58 3.94 9.05
CA MET A 23 2.23 4.13 8.52
C MET A 23 1.84 3.10 7.45
N LEU A 24 2.79 2.72 6.58
CA LEU A 24 2.57 1.68 5.59
C LEU A 24 2.47 0.28 6.21
N MET A 25 3.19 0.02 7.31
CA MET A 25 3.05 -1.22 8.08
C MET A 25 1.69 -1.31 8.76
N GLU A 26 1.21 -0.24 9.40
CA GLU A 26 -0.13 -0.19 10.01
C GLU A 26 -1.25 -0.38 8.98
N LYS A 27 -1.03 0.02 7.73
CA LYS A 27 -1.99 -0.11 6.61
C LYS A 27 -1.81 -1.39 5.80
N ASP A 28 -0.98 -2.31 6.25
CA ASP A 28 -0.65 -3.56 5.53
C ASP A 28 -0.28 -3.36 4.06
N SER A 29 0.42 -2.25 3.79
CA SER A 29 0.80 -1.83 2.44
C SER A 29 2.32 -1.77 2.26
N TRP A 30 3.09 -1.91 3.34
CA TRP A 30 4.56 -1.92 3.30
C TRP A 30 5.10 -2.96 2.32
N ARG A 31 4.56 -4.19 2.36
CA ARG A 31 4.99 -5.30 1.51
C ARG A 31 4.68 -5.08 0.03
N ILE A 32 3.66 -4.30 -0.30
CA ILE A 32 3.39 -3.86 -1.67
C ILE A 32 4.52 -2.93 -2.14
N ILE A 33 4.89 -1.94 -1.32
CA ILE A 33 5.92 -0.95 -1.67
C ILE A 33 7.32 -1.57 -1.76
N THR A 34 7.62 -2.58 -0.95
CA THR A 34 8.88 -3.34 -1.03
C THR A 34 8.86 -4.46 -2.07
N GLU A 35 7.77 -4.60 -2.84
CA GLU A 35 7.56 -5.66 -3.85
C GLU A 35 7.61 -7.10 -3.30
N GLU A 36 7.55 -7.26 -1.98
CA GLU A 36 7.45 -8.54 -1.28
C GLU A 36 6.07 -9.19 -1.48
N GLU A 37 5.03 -8.38 -1.65
CA GLU A 37 3.70 -8.80 -2.02
C GLU A 37 3.50 -8.67 -3.53
N LYS A 38 3.16 -9.79 -4.19
CA LYS A 38 2.89 -9.82 -5.63
C LYS A 38 1.42 -9.51 -5.92
N VAL A 39 1.18 -8.89 -7.07
CA VAL A 39 -0.16 -8.63 -7.58
C VAL A 39 -0.93 -9.96 -7.66
N PRO A 40 -2.19 -10.02 -7.18
CA PRO A 40 -3.04 -11.19 -7.33
C PRO A 40 -3.11 -11.61 -8.80
N THR A 41 -2.88 -12.90 -9.06
CA THR A 41 -2.91 -13.46 -10.42
C THR A 41 -4.13 -14.34 -10.57
N LYS A 42 -4.87 -14.15 -11.68
CA LYS A 42 -6.01 -15.02 -12.02
C LYS A 42 -5.49 -16.38 -12.44
N LEU A 43 -6.03 -17.44 -11.84
CA LEU A 43 -5.74 -18.81 -12.28
C LEU A 43 -6.51 -19.12 -13.56
N SER A 44 -5.85 -19.76 -14.52
CA SER A 44 -6.51 -20.19 -15.75
C SER A 44 -7.61 -21.19 -15.43
N GLY A 45 -8.83 -20.93 -15.93
CA GLY A 45 -10.00 -21.76 -15.66
C GLY A 45 -10.72 -21.45 -14.34
N SER A 46 -10.34 -20.37 -13.63
CA SER A 46 -11.07 -19.94 -12.43
C SER A 46 -12.46 -19.44 -12.80
N GLU A 47 -13.49 -20.11 -12.28
CA GLU A 47 -14.90 -19.76 -12.47
C GLU A 47 -15.63 -19.71 -11.12
N GLY A 48 -16.83 -19.14 -11.12
CA GLY A 48 -17.71 -19.14 -9.95
C GLY A 48 -17.08 -18.47 -8.72
N GLU A 49 -16.82 -19.25 -7.67
CA GLU A 49 -16.29 -18.76 -6.39
C GLU A 49 -14.82 -18.33 -6.47
N GLU A 50 -14.01 -19.02 -7.27
CA GLU A 50 -12.60 -18.70 -7.44
C GLU A 50 -12.43 -17.35 -8.12
N GLU A 51 -13.22 -17.08 -9.16
CA GLU A 51 -13.25 -15.77 -9.83
C GLU A 51 -13.65 -14.67 -8.86
N ARG A 52 -14.71 -14.88 -8.06
CA ARG A 52 -15.14 -13.89 -7.07
C ARG A 52 -14.06 -13.61 -6.02
N THR A 53 -13.35 -14.65 -5.60
CA THR A 53 -12.25 -14.54 -4.63
C THR A 53 -11.08 -13.76 -5.23
N TYR A 54 -10.70 -14.08 -6.47
CA TYR A 54 -9.68 -13.35 -7.21
C TYR A 54 -10.02 -11.86 -7.33
N GLN A 55 -11.25 -11.53 -7.75
CA GLN A 55 -11.69 -10.13 -7.90
C GLN A 55 -11.66 -9.38 -6.56
N LYS A 56 -12.01 -10.05 -5.45
CA LYS A 56 -11.94 -9.46 -4.12
C LYS A 56 -10.50 -9.18 -3.70
N LEU A 57 -9.58 -10.12 -3.93
CA LEU A 57 -8.15 -9.96 -3.64
C LEU A 57 -7.54 -8.84 -4.48
N LEU A 58 -7.84 -8.78 -5.78
CA LEU A 58 -7.34 -7.73 -6.67
C LEU A 58 -7.81 -6.35 -6.22
N LYS A 59 -9.11 -6.21 -5.91
CA LYS A 59 -9.68 -4.95 -5.44
C LYS A 59 -9.07 -4.50 -4.11
N ASP A 60 -8.83 -5.42 -3.18
CA ASP A 60 -8.17 -5.11 -1.91
C ASP A 60 -6.71 -4.68 -2.11
N TYR A 61 -5.97 -5.41 -2.96
CA TYR A 61 -4.60 -5.06 -3.34
C TYR A 61 -4.52 -3.65 -3.95
N ASP A 62 -5.37 -3.34 -4.92
CA ASP A 62 -5.38 -2.02 -5.56
C ASP A 62 -5.74 -0.91 -4.56
N LEU A 63 -6.69 -1.14 -3.67
CA LEU A 63 -7.04 -0.19 -2.61
C LEU A 63 -5.85 0.09 -1.67
N ARG A 64 -5.12 -0.95 -1.25
CA ARG A 64 -3.92 -0.80 -0.40
C ARG A 64 -2.80 -0.09 -1.14
N LYS A 65 -2.58 -0.43 -2.41
CA LYS A 65 -1.61 0.22 -3.29
C LYS A 65 -1.90 1.72 -3.46
N ASP A 66 -3.14 2.09 -3.78
CA ASP A 66 -3.54 3.48 -3.98
C ASP A 66 -3.40 4.31 -2.69
N ARG A 67 -3.75 3.71 -1.54
CA ARG A 67 -3.54 4.32 -0.23
C ARG A 67 -2.06 4.50 0.09
N ALA A 68 -1.22 3.52 -0.24
CA ALA A 68 0.22 3.61 -0.02
C ALA A 68 0.85 4.74 -0.83
N TYR A 69 0.50 4.84 -2.12
CA TYR A 69 0.94 5.95 -2.97
C TYR A 69 0.41 7.28 -2.47
N SER A 70 -0.83 7.34 -1.99
CA SER A 70 -1.38 8.55 -1.38
C SER A 70 -0.57 8.96 -0.14
N VAL A 71 -0.16 8.02 0.73
CA VAL A 71 0.70 8.35 1.88
C VAL A 71 2.06 8.90 1.43
N ILE A 72 2.68 8.31 0.41
CA ILE A 72 4.00 8.75 -0.08
C ILE A 72 3.92 10.12 -0.79
N TYR A 73 2.94 10.31 -1.67
CA TYR A 73 2.85 11.50 -2.54
C TYR A 73 1.98 12.64 -1.97
N LEU A 74 1.01 12.37 -1.11
CA LEU A 74 0.16 13.41 -0.49
C LEU A 74 0.66 13.84 0.88
N SER A 75 1.50 13.04 1.56
CA SER A 75 2.32 13.59 2.66
C SER A 75 3.33 14.62 2.14
N SER A 76 3.50 14.77 0.82
CA SER A 76 4.42 15.72 0.21
C SER A 76 3.77 16.97 -0.42
N VAL A 77 2.51 17.32 -0.08
CA VAL A 77 1.86 18.61 -0.49
C VAL A 77 1.68 19.57 0.68
#